data_AF-A0A4Y2R8L1-F1
#
_entry.id   AF-A0A4Y2R8L1-F1
#
_cell.length_a   1.000
_cell.length_b   1.000
_cell.length_c   1.000
_cell.angle_alpha   90.00
_cell.angle_beta   90.00
_cell.angle_gamma   90.00
#
_symmetry.space_group_name_H-M   'P 1'
#
loop_
_entity.id
_entity.type
_entity.pdbx_description
1 polymer ?
#
loop_
_entity_poly.entity_id
_entity_poly.type
_entity_poly.pdbx_seq_one_letter_code
_entity_poly.pdbx_strand_id
1 'polypeptide(L)'
;MFYNIIDTVPERPVGSTDNLYFILDGGSLTHCVVWPKQEIFGDVNTTYMSYIKMHYGDEVTVVFDGYTEISVNTKVIERQRRRMKRTSREIIFNESTVLLDPQRQFLSNLANKDFFISHTR
;
A
#
# COMPACT_ATOMS: atom_id res chain seq x y z
N MET A 1 16.95 -3.68 -10.14
CA MET A 1 17.08 -2.27 -9.71
C MET A 1 15.84 -1.54 -10.22
N PHE A 2 14.78 -1.42 -9.39
CA PHE A 2 13.44 -0.94 -9.81
C PHE A 2 12.89 0.12 -8.84
N TYR A 3 13.72 1.08 -8.40
CA TYR A 3 13.31 2.04 -7.35
C TYR A 3 12.84 3.41 -7.87
N ASN A 4 12.86 3.69 -9.18
CA ASN A 4 12.80 5.07 -9.67
C ASN A 4 11.66 5.33 -10.67
N ILE A 5 10.39 5.18 -10.28
CA ILE A 5 9.26 5.66 -11.12
C ILE A 5 8.54 6.84 -10.49
N ILE A 6 8.77 7.13 -9.19
CA ILE A 6 8.20 8.32 -8.57
C ILE A 6 9.33 9.28 -8.24
N ASP A 7 9.27 10.47 -8.82
CA ASP A 7 10.15 11.57 -8.48
C ASP A 7 10.06 11.82 -6.98
N THR A 8 11.21 11.86 -6.32
CA THR A 8 11.29 12.33 -4.94
C THR A 8 10.61 13.69 -4.85
N VAL A 9 9.76 13.89 -3.84
CA VAL A 9 9.11 15.18 -3.67
C VAL A 9 10.21 16.25 -3.60
N PRO A 10 10.15 17.33 -4.41
CA PRO A 10 11.14 18.40 -4.31
C PRO A 10 11.17 18.95 -2.89
N GLU A 11 12.33 19.48 -2.46
CA GLU A 11 12.48 20.10 -1.15
C GLU A 11 11.28 21.01 -0.85
N ARG A 12 10.80 20.97 0.40
CA ARG A 12 9.61 21.71 0.82
C ARG A 12 9.71 23.17 0.32
N PRO A 13 8.64 23.72 -0.29
CA PRO A 13 8.69 25.07 -0.82
C PRO A 13 9.15 26.05 0.26
N VAL A 14 10.23 26.79 0.01
CA VAL A 14 10.82 27.73 0.98
C VAL A 14 9.90 28.96 1.08
N GLY A 15 9.12 29.03 2.16
CA GLY A 15 8.13 30.07 2.48
C GLY A 15 7.37 29.69 3.76
N SER A 16 6.43 30.51 4.25
CA SER A 16 5.59 30.16 5.42
C SER A 16 4.72 28.94 5.09
N THR A 17 5.27 27.74 5.31
CA THR A 17 4.66 26.44 5.07
C THR A 17 4.14 25.80 6.36
N ASP A 18 3.95 26.60 7.41
CA ASP A 18 3.65 26.12 8.76
C ASP A 18 2.36 25.26 8.85
N ASN A 19 1.58 25.17 7.77
CA ASN A 19 0.32 24.42 7.70
C ASN A 19 0.19 23.51 6.45
N LEU A 20 1.27 23.11 5.77
CA LEU A 20 1.18 22.17 4.65
C LEU A 20 1.23 20.71 5.14
N TYR A 21 0.19 19.94 4.84
CA TYR A 21 0.12 18.50 5.09
C TYR A 21 0.26 17.72 3.78
N PHE A 22 1.20 16.79 3.73
CA PHE A 22 1.36 15.87 2.62
C PHE A 22 0.51 14.62 2.85
N ILE A 23 -0.42 14.36 1.93
CA ILE A 23 -1.28 13.18 1.95
C ILE A 23 -0.93 12.31 0.75
N LEU A 24 -0.62 11.05 1.01
CA LEU A 24 -0.30 10.06 -0.01
C LEU A 24 -1.46 9.08 -0.20
N ASP A 25 -1.76 8.73 -1.46
CA ASP A 25 -2.67 7.63 -1.76
C ASP A 25 -1.99 6.28 -1.50
N GLY A 26 -2.37 5.63 -0.40
CA GLY A 26 -1.88 4.31 0.00
C GLY A 26 -2.25 3.19 -0.99
N GLY A 27 -3.37 3.33 -1.69
CA GLY A 27 -3.80 2.38 -2.71
C GLY A 27 -2.85 2.34 -3.91
N SER A 28 -2.33 3.49 -4.33
CA SER A 28 -1.29 3.58 -5.36
C SER A 28 0.06 3.11 -4.83
N LEU A 29 0.49 3.60 -3.66
CA LEU A 29 1.76 3.23 -3.02
C LEU A 29 1.95 1.72 -2.87
N THR A 30 0.91 0.99 -2.45
CA THR A 30 0.96 -0.47 -2.30
C THR A 30 1.23 -1.22 -3.60
N HIS A 31 1.00 -0.61 -4.76
CA HIS A 31 1.36 -1.17 -6.06
C HIS A 31 2.70 -0.66 -6.60
N CYS A 32 3.19 0.48 -6.12
CA CYS A 32 4.45 1.08 -6.53
C CYS A 32 5.67 0.49 -5.81
N VAL A 33 5.54 0.21 -4.50
CA VAL A 33 6.64 -0.38 -3.73
C VAL A 33 6.79 -1.85 -4.12
N VAL A 34 7.87 -2.20 -4.81
CA VAL A 34 8.14 -3.58 -5.24
C VAL A 34 8.55 -4.44 -4.05
N TRP A 35 7.83 -5.54 -3.83
CA TRP A 35 8.18 -6.51 -2.79
C TRP A 35 9.23 -7.50 -3.29
N PRO A 36 10.34 -7.73 -2.56
CA PRO A 36 11.24 -8.81 -2.91
C PRO A 36 10.52 -10.16 -2.77
N LYS A 37 10.92 -11.14 -3.60
CA LYS A 37 10.26 -12.46 -3.60
C LYS A 37 10.74 -13.26 -2.40
N GLN A 38 9.83 -14.02 -1.78
CA GLN A 38 10.13 -14.95 -0.69
C GLN A 38 10.70 -14.27 0.57
N GLU A 39 10.28 -13.03 0.83
CA GLU A 39 10.58 -12.33 2.08
C GLU A 39 9.53 -12.61 3.14
N ILE A 40 9.91 -12.44 4.40
CA ILE A 40 8.94 -12.43 5.50
C ILE A 40 8.10 -11.15 5.46
N PHE A 41 6.85 -11.23 5.91
CA PHE A 41 5.92 -10.10 5.91
C PHE A 41 6.49 -8.87 6.64
N GLY A 42 7.20 -9.07 7.75
CA GLY A 42 7.86 -7.98 8.50
C GLY A 42 8.86 -7.19 7.67
N ASP A 43 9.65 -7.87 6.82
CA ASP A 43 10.64 -7.23 5.96
C ASP A 43 9.98 -6.49 4.80
N VAL A 44 8.88 -7.04 4.27
CA VAL A 44 8.04 -6.35 3.29
C VAL A 44 7.44 -5.06 3.88
N ASN A 45 6.93 -5.12 5.11
CA ASN A 45 6.38 -3.95 5.80
C ASN A 45 7.48 -2.90 6.06
N THR A 46 8.65 -3.34 6.53
CA THR A 46 9.82 -2.48 6.73
C THR A 46 10.26 -1.79 5.44
N THR A 47 10.26 -2.53 4.33
CA THR A 47 10.60 -1.99 2.99
C THR A 47 9.58 -0.92 2.57
N TYR A 48 8.29 -1.15 2.81
CA TYR A 48 7.23 -0.20 2.53
C TYR A 48 7.39 1.10 3.34
N MET A 49 7.63 0.99 4.65
CA MET A 49 7.85 2.17 5.51
C MET A 49 9.13 2.92 5.14
N SER A 50 10.21 2.20 4.86
CA SER A 50 11.48 2.78 4.45
C SER A 50 11.34 3.53 3.13
N TYR A 51 10.57 3.00 2.18
CA TYR A 51 10.27 3.68 0.92
C TYR A 51 9.54 5.01 1.16
N ILE A 52 8.50 5.02 1.99
CA ILE A 52 7.75 6.24 2.29
C ILE A 52 8.68 7.30 2.90
N LYS A 53 9.44 6.92 3.93
CA LYS A 53 10.38 7.81 4.61
C LYS A 53 11.45 8.36 3.66
N MET A 54 12.02 7.51 2.80
CA MET A 54 13.09 7.88 1.88
C MET A 54 12.61 8.82 0.78
N HIS A 55 11.40 8.66 0.28
CA HIS A 55 10.90 9.42 -0.87
C HIS A 55 10.01 10.62 -0.51
N TYR A 56 9.39 10.61 0.68
CA TYR A 56 8.40 11.60 1.09
C TYR A 56 8.66 12.23 2.47
N GLY A 57 9.61 11.70 3.24
CA GLY A 57 9.95 12.20 4.58
C GLY A 57 9.09 11.63 5.71
N ASP A 58 9.33 12.11 6.92
CA ASP A 58 8.73 11.59 8.16
C ASP A 58 7.33 12.18 8.48
N GLU A 59 7.00 13.35 7.92
CA GLU A 59 5.75 14.07 8.19
C GLU A 59 4.75 13.91 7.03
N VAL A 60 4.35 12.67 6.77
CA VAL A 60 3.38 12.34 5.72
C VAL A 60 2.27 11.44 6.25
N THR A 61 1.06 11.66 5.74
CA THR A 61 -0.10 10.84 6.07
C THR A 61 -0.46 9.97 4.87
N VAL A 62 -0.35 8.66 5.02
CA VAL A 62 -0.83 7.71 4.00
C VAL A 62 -2.30 7.42 4.25
N VAL A 63 -3.14 7.64 3.23
CA VAL A 63 -4.58 7.40 3.31
C VAL A 63 -4.94 6.25 2.39
N PHE A 64 -5.64 5.26 2.94
CA PHE A 64 -6.24 4.18 2.17
C PHE A 64 -7.74 4.43 1.98
N ASP A 65 -8.24 4.09 0.80
CA ASP A 65 -9.67 4.11 0.53
C ASP A 65 -10.44 3.24 1.53
N GLY A 66 -11.33 3.86 2.31
CA GLY A 66 -12.35 3.16 3.07
C GLY A 66 -13.46 2.68 2.13
N TYR A 67 -13.66 1.37 2.03
CA TYR A 67 -14.82 0.81 1.35
C TYR A 67 -15.92 0.56 2.36
N THR A 68 -17.06 1.23 2.21
CA THR A 68 -18.28 0.90 2.96
C THR A 68 -19.15 -0.03 2.11
N GLU A 69 -19.53 -1.18 2.67
CA GLU A 69 -20.45 -2.11 1.98
C GLU A 69 -21.93 -1.69 2.11
N ILE A 70 -22.18 -0.59 2.82
CA ILE A 70 -23.51 -0.12 3.22
C ILE A 70 -24.31 0.43 2.03
N SER A 71 -23.64 0.92 0.98
CA SER A 71 -24.32 1.48 -0.20
C SER A 71 -23.72 0.96 -1.50
N VAL A 72 -24.59 0.64 -2.46
CA VAL A 72 -24.18 0.32 -3.82
C VAL A 72 -23.72 1.60 -4.49
N ASN A 73 -22.42 1.72 -4.72
CA ASN A 73 -21.82 2.82 -5.46
C ASN A 73 -20.79 2.29 -6.47
N THR A 74 -20.30 3.16 -7.34
CA THR A 74 -19.34 2.81 -8.39
C THR A 74 -18.07 2.15 -7.84
N LYS A 75 -17.57 2.56 -6.65
CA LYS A 75 -16.39 1.95 -6.02
C LYS A 75 -16.66 0.49 -5.62
N VAL A 76 -17.84 0.21 -5.04
CA VAL A 76 -18.23 -1.16 -4.63
C VAL A 76 -18.39 -2.08 -5.85
N ILE A 77 -19.05 -1.61 -6.91
CA ILE A 77 -19.25 -2.38 -8.14
C ILE A 77 -17.90 -2.70 -8.82
N GLU A 78 -17.02 -1.71 -8.95
CA GLU A 78 -15.71 -1.89 -9.55
C GLU A 78 -14.81 -2.84 -8.72
N ARG A 79 -14.90 -2.77 -7.38
CA ARG A 79 -14.21 -3.71 -6.47
C ARG A 79 -14.70 -5.14 -6.68
N GLN A 80 -16.01 -5.36 -6.75
CA GLN A 80 -16.58 -6.68 -7.03
C GLN A 80 -16.16 -7.21 -8.41
N ARG A 81 -16.19 -6.35 -9.44
CA ARG A 81 -15.74 -6.70 -10.79
C ARG A 81 -14.27 -7.13 -10.81
N ARG A 82 -13.40 -6.45 -10.05
CA ARG A 82 -11.98 -6.83 -9.91
C ARG A 82 -11.82 -8.14 -9.14
N ARG A 83 -12.60 -8.35 -8.08
CA ARG A 83 -12.61 -9.59 -7.28
C ARG A 83 -13.00 -10.80 -8.14
N MET A 84 -14.05 -10.69 -8.95
CA MET A 84 -14.49 -11.79 -9.84
C MET A 84 -13.45 -12.18 -10.89
N LYS A 85 -12.52 -11.28 -11.24
CA LYS A 85 -11.47 -11.54 -12.25
C LYS A 85 -10.19 -12.14 -11.66
N ARG A 86 -10.05 -12.24 -10.34
CA ARG A 86 -8.81 -12.69 -9.70
C ARG A 86 -9.10 -13.75 -8.65
N THR A 87 -8.52 -14.93 -8.85
CA THR A 87 -8.51 -16.00 -7.85
C THR A 87 -7.18 -15.91 -7.08
N SER A 88 -7.25 -15.44 -5.85
CA SER A 88 -6.11 -15.49 -4.92
C SER A 88 -6.57 -16.08 -3.60
N ARG A 89 -5.74 -16.95 -3.03
CA ARG A 89 -5.97 -17.50 -1.70
C ARG A 89 -5.87 -16.41 -0.65
N GLU A 90 -6.70 -16.55 0.37
CA GLU A 90 -6.49 -15.87 1.64
C GLU A 90 -5.32 -16.57 2.33
N ILE A 91 -4.41 -15.78 2.89
CA ILE A 91 -3.24 -16.25 3.58
C ILE A 91 -3.40 -15.84 5.04
N ILE A 92 -3.25 -16.81 5.95
CA ILE A 92 -3.11 -16.53 7.37
C ILE A 92 -1.61 -16.40 7.62
N PHE A 93 -1.16 -15.21 8.02
CA PHE A 93 0.25 -14.92 8.19
C PHE A 93 0.49 -13.97 9.38
N ASN A 94 1.74 -13.92 9.81
CA ASN A 94 2.27 -12.98 10.80
C ASN A 94 3.58 -12.37 10.26
N GLU A 95 4.23 -11.53 11.06
CA GLU A 95 5.48 -10.85 10.67
C GLU A 95 6.59 -11.79 10.21
N SER A 96 6.67 -13.00 10.76
CA SER A 96 7.70 -14.00 10.44
C SER A 96 7.31 -14.93 9.29
N THR A 97 6.12 -14.76 8.70
CA THR A 97 5.65 -15.64 7.63
C THR A 97 6.22 -15.22 6.28
N VAL A 98 6.82 -16.17 5.56
CA VAL A 98 7.33 -15.95 4.21
C VAL A 98 6.19 -15.81 3.21
N LEU A 99 6.14 -14.69 2.49
CA LEU A 99 5.17 -14.45 1.42
C LEU A 99 5.62 -15.13 0.13
N LEU A 100 4.97 -16.24 -0.21
CA LEU A 100 5.26 -17.01 -1.42
C LEU A 100 4.54 -16.47 -2.67
N ASP A 101 3.39 -15.82 -2.46
CA ASP A 101 2.57 -15.32 -3.55
C ASP A 101 3.16 -14.01 -4.10
N PRO A 102 3.19 -13.80 -5.43
CA PRO A 102 3.59 -12.52 -5.99
C PRO A 102 2.73 -11.38 -5.44
N GLN A 103 3.33 -10.21 -5.19
CA GLN A 103 2.67 -9.00 -4.67
C GLN A 103 1.29 -8.73 -5.32
N ARG A 104 1.21 -8.78 -6.67
CA ARG A 104 -0.05 -8.54 -7.40
C ARG A 104 -1.14 -9.55 -7.05
N GLN A 105 -0.77 -10.81 -6.82
CA GLN A 105 -1.68 -11.88 -6.44
C GLN A 105 -2.10 -11.69 -4.97
N PHE A 106 -1.15 -11.50 -4.06
CA PHE A 106 -1.40 -11.20 -2.66
C PHE A 106 -2.40 -10.05 -2.49
N LEU A 107 -2.13 -8.89 -3.11
CA LEU A 107 -2.96 -7.68 -3.02
C LEU A 107 -4.31 -7.77 -3.76
N SER A 108 -4.54 -8.86 -4.49
CA SER A 108 -5.84 -9.10 -5.14
C SER A 108 -6.86 -9.77 -4.24
N ASN A 109 -6.40 -10.49 -3.21
CA ASN A 109 -7.27 -10.98 -2.17
C ASN A 109 -7.56 -9.85 -1.18
N LEU A 110 -8.83 -9.72 -0.81
CA LEU A 110 -9.25 -8.60 0.01
C LEU A 110 -8.77 -8.72 1.46
N ALA A 111 -8.91 -9.89 2.08
CA ALA A 111 -8.49 -10.11 3.46
C ALA A 111 -6.97 -9.89 3.62
N ASN A 112 -6.18 -10.38 2.67
CA ASN A 112 -4.73 -10.15 2.65
C ASN A 112 -4.39 -8.65 2.57
N LYS A 113 -5.09 -7.92 1.69
CA LYS A 113 -4.88 -6.48 1.52
C LYS A 113 -5.29 -5.69 2.77
N ASP A 114 -6.45 -6.01 3.35
CA ASP A 114 -6.94 -5.34 4.56
C ASP A 114 -6.01 -5.61 5.76
N PHE A 115 -5.49 -6.83 5.88
CA PHE A 115 -4.47 -7.16 6.88
C PHE A 115 -3.15 -6.40 6.65
N PHE A 116 -2.69 -6.29 5.41
CA PHE A 116 -1.51 -5.48 5.09
C PHE A 116 -1.71 -4.01 5.50
N ILE A 117 -2.89 -3.45 5.20
CA ILE A 117 -3.22 -2.05 5.53
C ILE A 117 -3.27 -1.84 7.05
N SER A 118 -3.80 -2.80 7.82
CA SER A 118 -3.88 -2.65 9.28
C SER A 118 -2.51 -2.66 9.97
N HIS A 119 -1.49 -3.26 9.36
CA HIS A 119 -0.11 -3.31 9.86
C HIS A 119 0.78 -2.18 9.34
N THR A 120 0.25 -1.36 8.43
CA THR A 120 0.94 -0.20 7.84
C THR A 120 0.42 1.14 8.38
N ARG A 121 -0.37 1.11 9.45
CA ARG A 121 -1.00 2.27 10.08
C ARG A 121 -0.23 2.75 11.30
#